data_AF-A0A2G9UV16-F1
#
_entry.id   AF-A0A2G9UV16-F1
#
_cell.length_a   1.000
_cell.length_b   1.000
_cell.length_c   1.000
_cell.angle_alpha   90.00
_cell.angle_beta   90.00
_cell.angle_gamma   90.00
#
_symmetry.space_group_name_H-M   'P 1'
#
loop_
_entity.id
_entity.type
_entity.pdbx_description
1 polymer ?
#
loop_
_entity_poly.entity_id
_entity_poly.type
_entity_poly.pdbx_seq_one_letter_code
_entity_poly.pdbx_strand_id
1 'polypeptide(L)'
;MEERIMDEFHYNFDKLERTMENGQAKINAGEFFDMLIGSVINRIIFSERFTKENAAEFFEVKHAVDKEFTTLTAFGMSLQKWTLNLPLLKNKWRKLIEPQEKLLEFIQKRIEQRKEEITSGKHSLDGDGNDFVDAFLIKMEKDRREGRHPSQSYKLVTAYRMN
;
A
#
# COMPACT_ATOMS: atom_id res chain seq x y z
N MET A 1 5.75 -12.64 -11.98
CA MET A 1 4.62 -12.04 -11.22
C MET A 1 3.60 -13.11 -10.86
N GLU A 2 3.07 -13.85 -11.84
CA GLU A 2 2.14 -14.97 -11.61
C GLU A 2 2.64 -15.98 -10.57
N GLU A 3 3.89 -16.44 -10.68
CA GLU A 3 4.50 -17.36 -9.71
C GLU A 3 4.43 -16.84 -8.27
N ARG A 4 4.55 -15.52 -8.05
CA ARG A 4 4.46 -14.92 -6.72
C ARG A 4 3.04 -14.90 -6.18
N ILE A 5 2.07 -14.71 -7.06
CA ILE A 5 0.65 -14.78 -6.70
C ILE A 5 0.31 -16.21 -6.27
N MET A 6 0.74 -17.20 -7.06
CA MET A 6 0.53 -18.61 -6.74
C MET A 6 1.27 -19.01 -5.46
N ASP A 7 2.51 -18.58 -5.28
CA ASP A 7 3.29 -18.82 -4.05
C ASP A 7 2.58 -18.28 -2.79
N GLU A 8 2.03 -17.06 -2.83
CA GLU A 8 1.24 -16.52 -1.71
C GLU A 8 -0.10 -17.24 -1.53
N PHE A 9 -0.76 -17.62 -2.62
CA PHE A 9 -1.99 -18.38 -2.58
C PHE A 9 -1.78 -19.71 -1.86
N HIS A 10 -0.84 -20.52 -2.35
CA HIS A 10 -0.50 -21.81 -1.76
C HIS A 10 -0.10 -21.66 -0.30
N TYR A 11 0.76 -20.69 0.04
CA TYR A 11 1.18 -20.45 1.42
C TYR A 11 0.01 -20.19 2.39
N ASN A 12 -0.98 -19.40 1.98
CA ASN A 12 -2.14 -19.08 2.82
C ASN A 12 -3.12 -20.26 2.93
N PHE A 13 -3.31 -21.04 1.86
CA PHE A 13 -4.15 -22.24 1.89
C PHE A 13 -3.49 -23.38 2.68
N ASP A 14 -2.17 -23.58 2.57
CA ASP A 14 -1.42 -24.52 3.42
C ASP A 14 -1.58 -24.18 4.91
N LYS A 15 -1.60 -22.88 5.24
CA LYS A 15 -1.84 -22.41 6.60
C LYS A 15 -3.27 -22.71 7.05
N LEU A 16 -4.26 -22.54 6.18
CA LEU A 16 -5.65 -22.89 6.45
C LEU A 16 -5.82 -24.39 6.67
N GLU A 17 -5.22 -25.23 5.82
CA GLU A 17 -5.28 -26.69 5.93
C GLU A 17 -4.76 -27.19 7.28
N ARG A 18 -3.69 -26.58 7.80
CA ARG A 18 -3.15 -26.89 9.14
C ARG A 18 -4.11 -26.56 10.29
N THR A 19 -5.12 -25.74 10.06
CA THR A 19 -6.15 -25.40 11.06
C THR A 19 -7.42 -26.25 10.93
N MET A 20 -7.51 -27.10 9.91
CA MET A 20 -8.68 -27.94 9.67
C MET A 20 -8.71 -29.12 10.63
N GLU A 21 -9.89 -29.38 11.18
CA GLU A 21 -10.19 -30.58 11.97
C GLU A 21 -11.14 -31.46 11.15
N ASN A 22 -10.79 -32.73 10.92
CA ASN A 22 -11.57 -33.68 10.10
C ASN A 22 -11.90 -33.16 8.68
N GLY A 23 -10.99 -32.40 8.07
CA GLY A 23 -11.21 -31.84 6.74
C GLY A 23 -12.18 -30.65 6.70
N GLN A 24 -12.48 -30.04 7.86
CA GLN A 24 -13.32 -28.85 7.96
C GLN A 24 -12.63 -27.77 8.79
N ALA A 25 -12.76 -26.51 8.38
CA ALA A 25 -12.34 -25.35 9.18
C ALA A 25 -13.48 -24.34 9.25
N LYS A 26 -13.66 -23.74 10.43
CA LYS A 26 -14.50 -22.56 10.60
C LYS A 26 -13.60 -21.33 10.57
N ILE A 27 -13.78 -20.50 9.54
CA ILE A 27 -12.97 -19.28 9.35
C ILE A 27 -13.83 -18.03 9.39
N ASN A 28 -13.20 -16.92 9.77
CA ASN A 28 -13.70 -15.60 9.39
C ASN A 28 -13.27 -15.35 7.93
N ALA A 29 -14.22 -15.47 6.99
CA ALA A 29 -13.93 -15.29 5.57
C ALA A 29 -13.36 -13.89 5.27
N GLY A 30 -13.85 -12.85 5.93
CA GLY A 30 -13.36 -11.47 5.75
C GLY A 30 -11.89 -11.36 6.09
N GLU A 31 -11.50 -11.74 7.31
CA GLU A 31 -10.10 -11.71 7.77
C GLU A 31 -9.19 -12.59 6.90
N PHE A 32 -9.66 -13.76 6.49
CA PHE A 32 -8.90 -14.67 5.63
C PHE A 32 -8.61 -14.04 4.26
N PHE A 33 -9.64 -13.53 3.57
CA PHE A 33 -9.46 -12.92 2.26
C PHE A 33 -8.72 -11.59 2.34
N ASP A 34 -8.90 -10.82 3.41
CA ASP A 34 -8.15 -9.58 3.64
C ASP A 34 -6.65 -9.87 3.78
N MET A 35 -6.28 -10.92 4.52
CA MET A 35 -4.89 -11.37 4.63
C MET A 35 -4.34 -11.87 3.30
N LEU A 36 -5.08 -12.74 2.60
CA LEU A 36 -4.65 -13.33 1.33
C LEU A 36 -4.41 -12.25 0.27
N ILE A 37 -5.39 -11.37 0.05
CA ILE A 37 -5.31 -10.30 -0.95
C ILE A 37 -4.24 -9.29 -0.56
N GLY A 38 -4.18 -8.92 0.73
CA GLY A 38 -3.13 -8.04 1.24
C GLY A 38 -1.74 -8.60 0.96
N SER A 39 -1.52 -9.89 1.25
CA SER A 39 -0.23 -10.56 1.04
C SER A 39 0.16 -10.58 -0.45
N VAL A 40 -0.79 -10.89 -1.33
CA VAL A 40 -0.57 -10.86 -2.79
C VAL A 40 -0.20 -9.46 -3.27
N ILE A 41 -0.96 -8.43 -2.87
CA ILE A 41 -0.68 -7.04 -3.25
C ILE A 41 0.71 -6.63 -2.74
N ASN A 42 1.03 -6.92 -1.48
CA ASN A 42 2.31 -6.56 -0.89
C ASN A 42 3.49 -7.25 -1.60
N ARG A 43 3.30 -8.51 -2.01
CA ARG A 43 4.29 -9.27 -2.78
C ARG A 43 4.49 -8.73 -4.20
N ILE A 44 3.44 -8.18 -4.81
CA ILE A 44 3.51 -7.53 -6.12
C ILE A 44 4.21 -6.17 -6.04
N ILE A 45 3.87 -5.36 -5.03
CA ILE A 45 4.37 -3.98 -4.92
C ILE A 45 5.80 -3.94 -4.39
N PHE A 46 6.09 -4.69 -3.32
CA PHE A 46 7.35 -4.60 -2.57
C PHE A 46 8.17 -5.90 -2.56
N SER A 47 7.74 -6.96 -3.25
CA SER A 47 8.36 -8.29 -3.14
C SER A 47 8.41 -8.83 -1.70
N GLU A 48 7.62 -8.31 -0.77
CA GLU A 48 7.69 -8.68 0.64
C GLU A 48 6.50 -9.54 1.08
N ARG A 49 6.77 -10.47 1.99
CA ARG A 49 5.71 -11.21 2.70
C ARG A 49 5.31 -10.50 3.97
N PHE A 50 4.04 -10.65 4.35
CA PHE A 50 3.63 -10.26 5.68
C PHE A 50 4.17 -11.26 6.73
N THR A 51 4.96 -10.74 7.67
CA THR A 51 5.23 -11.34 8.98
C THR A 51 4.10 -10.98 9.95
N LYS A 52 4.13 -11.52 11.18
CA LYS A 52 3.11 -11.18 12.19
C LYS A 52 3.14 -9.69 12.55
N GLU A 53 4.33 -9.10 12.54
CA GLU A 53 4.59 -7.73 12.97
C GLU A 53 4.15 -6.72 11.91
N ASN A 54 4.51 -6.93 10.63
CA ASN A 54 4.13 -6.01 9.55
C ASN A 54 2.67 -6.19 9.09
N ALA A 55 2.05 -7.36 9.35
CA ALA A 55 0.64 -7.59 9.09
C ALA A 55 -0.23 -6.69 9.97
N ALA A 56 0.14 -6.51 11.24
CA ALA A 56 -0.61 -5.66 12.18
C ALA A 56 -0.66 -4.20 11.69
N GLU A 57 0.48 -3.65 11.26
CA GLU A 57 0.58 -2.31 10.68
C GLU A 57 -0.30 -2.19 9.42
N PHE A 58 -0.27 -3.20 8.53
CA PHE A 58 -1.12 -3.24 7.34
C PHE A 58 -2.61 -3.24 7.68
N PHE A 59 -3.06 -4.09 8.63
CA PHE A 59 -4.46 -4.15 9.01
C PHE A 59 -4.93 -2.88 9.69
N GLU A 60 -4.09 -2.21 10.47
CA GLU A 60 -4.42 -0.92 11.06
C GLU A 60 -4.73 0.12 9.97
N VAL A 61 -3.86 0.23 8.97
CA VAL A 61 -4.05 1.14 7.84
C VAL A 61 -5.28 0.75 7.00
N LYS A 62 -5.42 -0.54 6.67
CA LYS A 62 -6.58 -1.06 5.93
C LYS A 62 -7.88 -0.74 6.65
N HIS A 63 -7.99 -1.02 7.95
CA HIS A 63 -9.20 -0.76 8.72
C HIS A 63 -9.50 0.74 8.84
N ALA A 64 -8.47 1.60 8.90
CA ALA A 64 -8.68 3.04 8.83
C ALA A 64 -9.33 3.45 7.51
N VAL A 65 -8.86 2.91 6.39
CA VAL A 65 -9.40 3.17 5.04
C VAL A 65 -10.80 2.56 4.86
N ASP A 66 -11.04 1.32 5.30
CA ASP A 66 -12.36 0.68 5.24
C ASP A 66 -13.39 1.46 6.06
N LYS A 67 -12.98 1.98 7.22
CA LYS A 67 -13.80 2.86 8.05
C LYS A 67 -14.13 4.17 7.35
N GLU A 68 -13.20 4.73 6.58
CA GLU A 68 -13.46 5.90 5.74
C GLU A 68 -14.56 5.59 4.72
N PHE A 69 -14.44 4.50 3.97
CA PHE A 69 -15.42 4.10 2.95
C PHE A 69 -16.82 3.84 3.53
N THR A 70 -16.89 3.21 4.70
CA THR A 70 -18.17 2.91 5.37
C THR A 70 -18.81 4.13 6.03
N THR A 71 -18.02 5.16 6.37
CA THR A 71 -18.52 6.40 6.97
C THR A 71 -18.67 7.55 5.96
N LEU A 72 -18.28 7.31 4.71
CA LEU A 72 -18.43 8.26 3.62
C LEU A 72 -19.92 8.54 3.37
N THR A 73 -20.32 9.80 3.47
CA THR A 73 -21.70 10.24 3.20
C THR A 73 -21.73 11.06 1.91
N ALA A 74 -22.90 11.16 1.27
CA ALA A 74 -23.08 12.04 0.11
C ALA A 74 -22.66 13.51 0.42
N PHE A 75 -22.91 13.97 1.65
CA PHE A 75 -22.42 15.26 2.12
C PHE A 75 -20.87 15.30 2.18
N GLY A 76 -20.23 14.27 2.73
CA GLY A 76 -18.77 14.15 2.74
C GLY A 76 -18.15 14.19 1.34
N MET A 77 -18.76 13.51 0.37
CA MET A 77 -18.34 13.55 -1.04
C MET A 77 -18.55 14.92 -1.70
N SER A 78 -19.52 15.70 -1.24
CA SER A 78 -19.80 17.05 -1.77
C SER A 78 -18.83 18.12 -1.25
N LEU A 79 -17.99 17.79 -0.27
CA LEU A 79 -17.02 18.74 0.29
C LEU A 79 -15.92 19.06 -0.74
N GLN A 80 -15.70 20.36 -0.99
CA GLN A 80 -14.67 20.86 -1.91
C GLN A 80 -13.51 21.53 -1.15
N LYS A 81 -12.36 21.74 -1.81
CA LYS A 81 -11.16 22.35 -1.19
C LYS A 81 -11.43 23.64 -0.41
N TRP A 82 -12.36 24.49 -0.85
CA TRP A 82 -12.69 25.73 -0.13
C TRP A 82 -13.30 25.48 1.26
N THR A 83 -13.95 24.34 1.47
CA THR A 83 -14.59 23.97 2.75
C THR A 83 -13.59 23.51 3.82
N LEU A 84 -12.33 23.27 3.46
CA LEU A 84 -11.24 22.92 4.41
C LEU A 84 -11.03 24.03 5.46
N ASN A 85 -11.23 25.28 5.05
CA ASN A 85 -11.00 26.46 5.90
C ASN A 85 -12.19 26.78 6.81
N LEU A 86 -13.33 26.09 6.65
CA LEU A 86 -14.52 26.31 7.49
C LEU A 86 -14.34 25.63 8.86
N PRO A 87 -14.39 26.37 9.98
CA PRO A 87 -14.09 25.82 11.31
C PRO A 87 -15.04 24.69 11.72
N LEU A 88 -16.30 24.73 11.27
CA LEU A 88 -17.31 23.70 11.55
C LEU A 88 -17.07 22.38 10.77
N LEU A 89 -16.37 22.44 9.63
CA LEU A 89 -16.11 21.28 8.77
C LEU A 89 -14.69 20.74 8.91
N LYS A 90 -13.76 21.49 9.51
CA LYS A 90 -12.36 21.10 9.73
C LYS A 90 -12.21 19.72 10.38
N ASN A 91 -13.03 19.42 11.40
CA ASN A 91 -13.01 18.12 12.08
C ASN A 91 -13.52 16.97 11.20
N LYS A 92 -14.51 17.22 10.32
CA LYS A 92 -15.00 16.23 9.38
C LYS A 92 -13.97 15.98 8.28
N TRP A 93 -13.36 17.04 7.76
CA TRP A 93 -12.24 16.95 6.81
C TRP A 93 -11.07 16.14 7.35
N ARG A 94 -10.64 16.42 8.58
CA ARG A 94 -9.56 15.64 9.20
C ARG A 94 -9.89 14.16 9.28
N LYS A 95 -11.12 13.80 9.66
CA LYS A 95 -11.55 12.38 9.72
C LYS A 95 -11.60 11.70 8.35
N LEU A 96 -11.82 12.45 7.26
CA LEU A 96 -11.79 11.94 5.90
C LEU A 96 -10.35 11.79 5.38
N ILE A 97 -9.45 12.71 5.73
CA ILE A 97 -8.09 12.74 5.18
C ILE A 97 -7.11 11.86 5.97
N GLU A 98 -7.26 11.77 7.31
CA GLU A 98 -6.32 11.06 8.18
C GLU A 98 -6.05 9.59 7.76
N PRO A 99 -7.04 8.78 7.34
CA PRO A 99 -6.78 7.42 6.85
C PRO A 99 -5.91 7.40 5.58
N GLN A 100 -6.10 8.37 4.68
CA GLN A 100 -5.30 8.50 3.46
C GLN A 100 -3.86 8.95 3.78
N GLU A 101 -3.69 9.85 4.75
CA GLU A 101 -2.35 10.25 5.24
C GLU A 101 -1.60 9.05 5.81
N LYS A 102 -2.24 8.24 6.66
CA LYS A 102 -1.64 7.01 7.22
C LYS A 102 -1.24 6.00 6.13
N LEU A 103 -2.07 5.85 5.10
CA LEU A 103 -1.75 4.99 3.95
C LEU A 103 -0.51 5.51 3.20
N LEU A 104 -0.42 6.82 2.97
CA LEU A 104 0.73 7.44 2.32
C LEU A 104 2.01 7.28 3.16
N GLU A 105 1.93 7.49 4.48
CA GLU A 105 3.05 7.27 5.40
C GLU A 105 3.53 5.82 5.36
N PHE A 106 2.61 4.84 5.38
CA PHE A 106 2.93 3.42 5.27
C PHE A 106 3.69 3.09 3.97
N ILE A 107 3.24 3.62 2.84
CA ILE A 107 3.89 3.43 1.53
C ILE A 107 5.25 4.14 1.50
N GLN A 108 5.32 5.38 2.00
CA GLN A 108 6.53 6.20 1.98
C GLN A 108 7.65 5.55 2.80
N LYS A 109 7.35 5.04 4.00
CA LYS A 109 8.29 4.31 4.84
C LYS A 109 8.97 3.15 4.08
N ARG A 110 8.19 2.36 3.34
CA ARG A 110 8.71 1.24 2.54
C ARG A 110 9.53 1.70 1.33
N ILE A 111 9.13 2.80 0.69
CA ILE A 111 9.90 3.40 -0.41
C ILE A 111 11.25 3.91 0.08
N GLU A 112 11.31 4.58 1.24
CA GLU A 112 12.58 5.04 1.81
C GLU A 112 13.48 3.87 2.21
N GLN A 113 12.93 2.83 2.85
CA GLN A 113 13.66 1.59 3.13
C GLN A 113 14.27 0.99 1.85
N ARG A 114 13.50 0.89 0.77
CA ARG A 114 14.01 0.39 -0.52
C ARG A 114 15.16 1.24 -1.07
N LYS A 115 15.08 2.58 -0.96
CA LYS A 115 16.17 3.47 -1.40
C LYS A 115 17.44 3.27 -0.57
N GLU A 116 17.33 3.05 0.74
CA GLU A 116 18.45 2.73 1.61
C GLU A 116 19.09 1.38 1.24
N GLU A 117 18.29 0.36 0.94
CA GLU A 117 18.77 -0.95 0.49
C GLU A 117 19.50 -0.87 -0.85
N ILE A 118 19.03 -0.04 -1.78
CA ILE A 118 19.71 0.24 -3.05
C ILE A 118 21.05 0.95 -2.79
N THR A 119 21.04 1.99 -1.95
CA THR A 119 22.24 2.80 -1.67
C THR A 119 23.32 1.99 -0.95
N SER A 120 22.92 1.09 -0.06
CA SER A 120 23.82 0.18 0.65
C SER A 120 24.29 -1.01 -0.20
N GLY A 121 23.76 -1.19 -1.41
CA GLY A 121 24.06 -2.31 -2.30
C GLY A 121 23.41 -3.64 -1.89
N LYS A 122 22.52 -3.63 -0.90
CA LYS A 122 21.74 -4.80 -0.48
C LYS A 122 20.68 -5.20 -1.51
N HIS A 123 20.20 -4.23 -2.29
CA HIS A 123 19.20 -4.45 -3.36
C HIS A 123 19.70 -3.88 -4.69
N SER A 124 19.72 -4.70 -5.74
CA SER A 124 20.09 -4.26 -7.09
C SER A 124 18.85 -4.01 -7.96
N LEU A 125 18.91 -2.95 -8.77
CA LEU A 125 17.90 -2.65 -9.79
C LEU A 125 18.36 -3.26 -11.12
N ASP A 126 18.16 -4.58 -11.27
CA ASP A 126 18.54 -5.32 -12.48
C ASP A 126 17.34 -5.52 -13.43
N GLY A 127 17.62 -5.51 -14.74
CA GLY A 127 16.60 -5.73 -15.78
C GLY A 127 15.44 -4.74 -15.71
N ASP A 128 14.21 -5.26 -15.66
CA ASP A 128 12.97 -4.48 -15.54
C ASP A 128 12.54 -4.23 -14.08
N GLY A 129 13.38 -4.60 -13.10
CA GLY A 129 13.08 -4.52 -11.67
C GLY A 129 12.40 -5.77 -11.12
N ASN A 130 12.59 -6.00 -9.82
CA ASN A 130 12.04 -7.19 -9.17
C ASN A 130 10.58 -7.01 -8.76
N ASP A 131 10.10 -5.79 -8.54
CA ASP A 131 8.71 -5.48 -8.23
C ASP A 131 8.25 -4.15 -8.82
N PHE A 132 7.01 -3.78 -8.50
CA PHE A 132 6.41 -2.56 -8.98
C PHE A 132 7.19 -1.31 -8.54
N VAL A 133 7.74 -1.28 -7.32
CA VAL A 133 8.56 -0.16 -6.85
C VAL A 133 9.85 -0.06 -7.67
N ASP A 134 10.55 -1.17 -7.89
CA ASP A 134 11.77 -1.18 -8.70
C ASP A 134 11.50 -0.71 -10.14
N ALA A 135 10.47 -1.28 -10.78
CA ALA A 135 10.07 -0.91 -12.13
C ALA A 135 9.74 0.58 -12.23
N PHE A 136 9.07 1.13 -11.21
CA PHE A 136 8.74 2.54 -11.12
C PHE A 136 9.99 3.42 -10.96
N LEU A 137 10.93 3.04 -10.08
CA LEU A 137 12.20 3.76 -9.89
C LEU A 137 13.06 3.74 -11.17
N ILE A 138 13.17 2.60 -11.85
CA ILE A 138 13.87 2.46 -13.14
C ILE A 138 13.24 3.38 -14.18
N LYS A 139 11.90 3.38 -14.26
CA LYS A 139 11.15 4.23 -15.19
C LYS A 139 11.36 5.71 -14.90
N MET A 140 11.35 6.13 -13.62
CA MET A 140 11.62 7.51 -13.22
C MET A 140 13.02 7.97 -13.65
N GLU A 141 14.03 7.13 -13.45
CA GLU A 141 15.41 7.45 -13.83
C GLU A 141 15.58 7.52 -15.36
N LYS A 142 14.93 6.61 -16.10
CA LYS A 142 14.88 6.66 -17.57
C LYS A 142 14.25 7.97 -18.06
N ASP A 143 13.08 8.32 -17.52
CA ASP A 143 12.36 9.54 -17.88
C ASP A 143 13.18 10.80 -17.56
N ARG A 144 13.94 10.81 -16.45
CA ARG A 144 14.87 11.88 -16.08
C ARG A 144 16.00 12.03 -17.10
N ARG A 145 16.60 10.93 -17.56
CA ARG A 145 17.67 10.93 -18.59
C ARG A 145 17.17 11.43 -19.94
N GLU A 146 15.91 11.14 -20.27
CA GLU A 146 15.24 11.62 -21.49
C GLU A 146 14.73 13.06 -21.37
N GLY A 147 15.02 13.76 -20.27
CA GLY A 147 14.63 15.16 -20.06
C GLY A 147 13.16 15.38 -19.76
N ARG A 148 12.39 14.31 -19.48
CA ARG A 148 10.99 14.42 -19.05
C ARG A 148 10.94 14.85 -17.58
N HIS A 149 10.34 16.02 -17.32
CA HIS A 149 10.37 16.58 -15.98
C HIS A 149 9.47 15.76 -15.03
N PRO A 150 9.93 15.37 -13.82
CA PRO A 150 9.15 14.52 -12.91
C PRO A 150 7.78 15.09 -12.54
N SER A 151 7.62 16.41 -12.50
CA SER A 151 6.33 17.07 -12.22
C SER A 151 5.29 16.95 -13.34
N GLN A 152 5.66 16.47 -14.54
CA GLN A 152 4.72 16.20 -15.62
C GLN A 152 4.12 14.79 -15.50
N SER A 153 4.88 13.85 -14.95
CA SER A 153 4.53 12.41 -14.94
C SER A 153 4.23 11.86 -13.54
N TYR A 154 4.71 12.49 -12.46
CA TYR A 154 4.74 11.91 -11.09
C TYR A 154 4.34 12.90 -9.98
N LYS A 155 3.35 13.77 -10.25
CA LYS A 155 2.96 14.91 -9.39
C LYS A 155 2.76 14.59 -7.90
N LEU A 156 2.26 13.40 -7.57
CA LEU A 156 2.01 12.98 -6.18
C LEU A 156 3.31 12.76 -5.37
N VAL A 157 4.40 12.34 -6.02
CA VAL A 157 5.69 12.08 -5.36
C VAL A 157 6.44 13.38 -5.04
N THR A 158 6.27 14.41 -5.87
CA THR A 158 6.90 15.73 -5.66
C THR A 158 6.20 16.60 -4.63
N ALA A 159 4.89 16.41 -4.41
CA ALA A 159 4.13 17.23 -3.46
C ALA A 159 4.59 17.04 -2.00
N TYR A 160 5.04 15.84 -1.63
CA TYR A 160 5.61 15.55 -0.30
C TYR A 160 7.09 15.96 -0.14
N ARG A 161 7.70 16.52 -1.17
CA ARG A 161 9.08 17.05 -1.11
C ARG A 161 9.15 18.56 -0.88
N MET A 162 8.02 19.21 -0.67
CA MET A 162 7.95 20.60 -0.26
C MET A 162 7.39 20.65 1.16
N ASN A 163 8.27 21.01 2.10
CA ASN A 163 7.91 21.50 3.43
C ASN A 163 6.80 22.54 3.36
#